data_AF-U5CHI0-F1
#
_entry.id   AF-U5CHI0-F1
#
_cell.length_a   1.000
_cell.length_b   1.000
_cell.length_c   1.000
_cell.angle_alpha   90.00
_cell.angle_beta   90.00
_cell.angle_gamma   90.00
#
_symmetry.space_group_name_H-M   'P 1'
#
loop_
_entity.id
_entity.type
_entity.pdbx_description
1 polymer ?
#
loop_
_entity_poly.entity_id
_entity_poly.type
_entity_poly.pdbx_seq_one_letter_code
_entity_poly.pdbx_strand_id
1 'polypeptide(L)'
;MTGVSRMTAVEECMKILEDARYFDKPWEKIKELKDKQVIEEIEEIIQSKKDIGELSTKELIEYSEIVGAYLVEIGLKTNQIRKFLDSIRRLENNVARKVAKNGEGSFSKEELLLLKVHLAYAAGRKREVKPFMRVISAVIDKAREEGKDGFEDFKKVVRFIESIVAYHKFYGGKED
;
A
#
# COMPACT_ATOMS: atom_id res chain seq x y z
N MET A 1 11.90 24.24 -28.40
CA MET A 1 12.32 22.84 -28.17
C MET A 1 11.40 22.27 -27.11
N THR A 2 10.40 21.49 -27.51
CA THR A 2 9.50 20.80 -26.60
C THR A 2 10.32 19.73 -25.89
N GLY A 3 10.76 20.02 -24.65
CA GLY A 3 11.39 19.03 -23.80
C GLY A 3 10.36 17.95 -23.54
N VAL A 4 10.52 16.78 -24.17
CA VAL A 4 9.75 15.59 -23.80
C VAL A 4 10.13 15.30 -22.36
N SER A 5 9.23 15.60 -21.43
CA SER A 5 9.43 15.22 -20.03
C SER A 5 9.60 13.71 -19.99
N ARG A 6 10.71 13.24 -19.42
CA ARG A 6 10.93 11.82 -19.22
C ARG A 6 9.82 11.32 -18.30
N MET A 7 9.15 10.23 -18.70
CA MET A 7 8.11 9.65 -17.87
C MET A 7 8.67 9.18 -16.54
N THR A 8 7.88 9.28 -15.49
CA THR A 8 8.23 8.72 -14.17
C THR A 8 8.02 7.21 -14.15
N ALA A 9 8.61 6.49 -13.18
CA ALA A 9 8.40 5.06 -13.05
C ALA A 9 6.94 4.72 -12.78
N VAL A 10 6.23 5.55 -11.98
CA VAL A 10 4.79 5.40 -11.75
C VAL A 10 4.03 5.48 -13.07
N GLU A 11 4.29 6.51 -13.89
CA GLU A 11 3.61 6.68 -15.19
C GLU A 11 3.90 5.51 -16.14
N GLU A 12 5.13 5.02 -16.19
CA GLU A 12 5.50 3.87 -17.00
C GLU A 12 4.82 2.58 -16.53
N CYS A 13 4.78 2.34 -15.22
CA CYS A 13 4.08 1.19 -14.65
C CYS A 13 2.58 1.26 -14.91
N MET A 14 1.97 2.43 -14.78
CA MET A 14 0.54 2.59 -15.07
C MET A 14 0.19 2.25 -16.52
N LYS A 15 1.01 2.66 -17.49
CA LYS A 15 0.80 2.26 -18.90
C LYS A 15 0.86 0.74 -19.08
N ILE A 16 1.83 0.07 -18.45
CA ILE A 16 1.93 -1.39 -18.48
C ILE A 16 0.66 -2.02 -17.90
N LEU A 17 0.15 -1.49 -16.79
CA LEU A 17 -1.01 -2.04 -16.10
C LEU A 17 -2.30 -1.78 -16.86
N GLU A 18 -2.46 -0.60 -17.47
CA GLU A 18 -3.58 -0.29 -18.38
C GLU A 18 -3.68 -1.30 -19.52
N ASP A 19 -2.56 -1.64 -20.15
CA ASP A 19 -2.52 -2.67 -21.19
C ASP A 19 -2.79 -4.07 -20.60
N ALA A 20 -2.20 -4.39 -19.44
CA ALA A 20 -2.32 -5.70 -18.79
C ALA A 20 -3.75 -6.03 -18.36
N ARG A 21 -4.55 -5.05 -17.92
CA ARG A 21 -5.92 -5.24 -17.42
C ARG A 21 -6.85 -5.95 -18.41
N TYR A 22 -6.60 -5.79 -19.71
CA TYR A 22 -7.46 -6.33 -20.76
C TYR A 22 -6.92 -7.62 -21.39
N PHE A 23 -5.80 -8.16 -20.88
CA PHE A 23 -5.28 -9.47 -21.30
C PHE A 23 -5.94 -10.62 -20.51
N ASP A 24 -6.09 -11.78 -21.15
CA ASP A 24 -6.59 -13.01 -20.51
C ASP A 24 -5.74 -13.43 -19.29
N LYS A 25 -4.44 -13.15 -19.36
CA LYS A 25 -3.46 -13.42 -18.30
C LYS A 25 -2.68 -12.15 -17.97
N PRO A 26 -3.25 -11.23 -17.17
CA PRO A 26 -2.61 -9.94 -16.86
C PRO A 26 -1.20 -10.09 -16.29
N TRP A 27 -0.95 -11.15 -15.53
CA TRP A 27 0.35 -11.44 -14.91
C TRP A 27 1.50 -11.72 -15.91
N GLU A 28 1.20 -12.02 -17.17
CA GLU A 28 2.24 -12.20 -18.19
C GLU A 28 2.86 -10.86 -18.65
N LYS A 29 2.21 -9.73 -18.34
CA LYS A 29 2.59 -8.39 -18.78
C LYS A 29 3.32 -7.56 -17.73
N ILE A 30 3.36 -8.01 -16.48
CA ILE A 30 3.90 -7.23 -15.35
C ILE A 30 5.39 -7.49 -15.04
N LYS A 31 6.08 -8.29 -15.86
CA LYS A 31 7.47 -8.70 -15.62
C LYS A 31 8.44 -7.54 -15.49
N GLU A 32 8.20 -6.47 -16.25
CA GLU A 32 9.07 -5.30 -16.31
C GLU A 32 8.92 -4.38 -15.09
N LEU A 33 7.90 -4.58 -14.24
CA LEU A 33 7.66 -3.71 -13.07
C LEU A 33 8.82 -3.75 -12.07
N LYS A 34 9.48 -4.90 -11.89
CA LYS A 34 10.56 -5.06 -10.91
C LYS A 34 11.80 -4.20 -11.21
N ASP A 35 11.96 -3.81 -12.47
CA ASP A 35 13.14 -3.08 -12.94
C ASP A 35 12.96 -1.56 -12.88
N LYS A 36 11.74 -1.08 -12.58
CA LYS A 36 11.37 0.34 -12.70
C LYS A 36 11.64 1.20 -11.47
N GLN A 37 12.23 0.69 -10.38
CA GLN A 37 12.40 1.44 -9.11
C GLN A 37 11.10 2.10 -8.60
N VAL A 38 9.95 1.55 -8.98
CA VAL A 38 8.65 2.19 -8.73
C VAL A 38 8.27 2.20 -7.24
N ILE A 39 8.81 1.27 -6.46
CA ILE A 39 8.59 1.20 -5.02
C ILE A 39 9.29 2.36 -4.31
N GLU A 40 10.52 2.66 -4.71
CA GLU A 40 11.27 3.84 -4.24
C GLU A 40 10.51 5.12 -4.57
N GLU A 41 10.06 5.29 -5.83
CA GLU A 41 9.34 6.49 -6.26
C GLU A 41 8.02 6.67 -5.50
N ILE A 42 7.22 5.61 -5.33
CA ILE A 42 5.96 5.66 -4.56
C ILE A 42 6.24 6.04 -3.10
N GLU A 43 7.27 5.45 -2.49
CA GLU A 43 7.66 5.78 -1.11
C GLU A 43 8.05 7.27 -0.99
N GLU A 44 8.88 7.78 -1.90
CA GLU A 44 9.29 9.18 -1.92
C GLU A 44 8.10 10.14 -2.11
N ILE A 45 7.19 9.83 -3.04
CA ILE A 45 5.97 10.61 -3.25
C ILE A 45 5.15 10.65 -1.96
N ILE A 46 4.89 9.51 -1.32
CA ILE A 46 4.13 9.45 -0.06
C ILE A 46 4.85 10.24 1.03
N GLN A 47 6.18 10.08 1.16
CA GLN A 47 6.99 10.78 2.16
C GLN A 47 7.01 12.30 1.95
N SER A 48 6.84 12.78 0.72
CA SER A 48 6.78 14.22 0.41
C SER A 48 5.47 14.89 0.87
N LYS A 49 4.40 14.12 1.10
CA LYS A 49 3.10 14.65 1.52
C LYS A 49 3.12 15.08 2.99
N LYS A 50 2.32 16.09 3.33
CA LYS A 50 2.12 16.48 4.73
C LYS A 50 1.46 15.35 5.52
N ASP A 51 0.38 14.82 4.96
CA ASP A 51 -0.39 13.70 5.49
C ASP A 51 -1.04 12.94 4.32
N ILE A 52 -1.57 11.75 4.61
CA ILE A 52 -2.25 10.90 3.61
C ILE A 52 -3.54 11.57 3.06
N GLY A 53 -4.01 12.64 3.70
CA GLY A 53 -5.08 13.51 3.21
C GLY A 53 -4.77 14.15 1.85
N GLU A 54 -3.50 14.45 1.58
CA GLU A 54 -3.06 15.07 0.32
C GLU A 54 -2.98 14.09 -0.87
N LEU A 55 -3.12 12.79 -0.62
CA LEU A 55 -3.24 11.79 -1.68
C LEU A 55 -4.70 11.65 -2.08
N SER A 56 -4.97 11.86 -3.37
CA SER A 56 -6.29 11.61 -3.93
C SER A 56 -6.63 10.12 -3.91
N THR A 57 -7.93 9.81 -3.92
CA THR A 57 -8.41 8.42 -4.07
C THR A 57 -7.84 7.76 -5.32
N LYS A 58 -7.68 8.52 -6.41
CA LYS A 58 -7.09 8.04 -7.66
C LYS A 58 -5.64 7.62 -7.46
N GLU A 59 -4.81 8.48 -6.88
CA GLU A 59 -3.40 8.15 -6.59
C GLU A 59 -3.28 6.91 -5.68
N LEU A 60 -4.11 6.81 -4.63
CA LEU A 60 -4.09 5.64 -3.74
C LEU A 60 -4.45 4.34 -4.48
N ILE A 61 -5.43 4.39 -5.40
CA ILE A 61 -5.79 3.22 -6.22
C ILE A 61 -4.63 2.86 -7.16
N GLU A 62 -4.08 3.83 -7.89
CA GLU A 62 -2.96 3.63 -8.81
C GLU A 62 -1.75 3.02 -8.09
N TYR A 63 -1.35 3.58 -6.96
CA TYR A 63 -0.24 3.05 -6.17
C TYR A 63 -0.53 1.66 -5.62
N SER A 64 -1.76 1.40 -5.16
CA SER A 64 -2.14 0.07 -4.66
C SER A 64 -2.09 -0.99 -5.76
N GLU A 65 -2.43 -0.62 -7.00
CA GLU A 65 -2.39 -1.50 -8.16
C GLU A 65 -0.96 -1.83 -8.57
N ILE A 66 -0.12 -0.81 -8.72
CA ILE A 66 1.31 -0.97 -9.00
C ILE A 66 1.96 -1.84 -7.94
N VAL A 67 1.75 -1.52 -6.66
CA VAL A 67 2.32 -2.30 -5.56
C VAL A 67 1.80 -3.73 -5.58
N GLY A 68 0.49 -3.94 -5.74
CA GLY A 68 -0.09 -5.28 -5.84
C GLY A 68 0.54 -6.12 -6.96
N ALA A 69 0.68 -5.55 -8.16
CA ALA A 69 1.31 -6.21 -9.31
C ALA A 69 2.81 -6.46 -9.08
N TYR A 70 3.55 -5.46 -8.61
CA TYR A 70 4.97 -5.57 -8.30
C TYR A 70 5.24 -6.70 -7.29
N LEU A 71 4.39 -6.83 -6.27
CA LEU A 71 4.50 -7.87 -5.25
C LEU A 71 4.27 -9.28 -5.81
N VAL A 72 3.46 -9.44 -6.87
CA VAL A 72 3.37 -10.70 -7.60
C VAL A 72 4.70 -11.01 -8.29
N GLU A 73 5.26 -10.04 -9.02
CA GLU A 73 6.47 -10.25 -9.81
C GLU A 73 7.68 -10.63 -8.95
N ILE A 74 7.80 -10.09 -7.74
CA ILE A 74 8.86 -10.48 -6.79
C ILE A 74 8.54 -11.77 -6.02
N GLY A 75 7.40 -12.42 -6.29
CA GLY A 75 7.01 -13.69 -5.68
C GLY A 75 6.50 -13.59 -4.24
N LEU A 76 6.03 -12.43 -3.79
CA LEU A 76 5.41 -12.32 -2.46
C LEU A 76 4.06 -13.06 -2.44
N LYS A 77 3.90 -13.99 -1.51
CA LYS A 77 2.69 -14.82 -1.37
C LYS A 77 1.53 -14.04 -0.77
N THR A 78 0.32 -14.25 -1.28
CA THR A 78 -0.89 -13.54 -0.81
C THR A 78 -1.12 -13.73 0.69
N ASN A 79 -0.85 -14.93 1.23
CA ASN A 79 -0.98 -15.22 2.66
C ASN A 79 -0.07 -14.35 3.54
N GLN A 80 1.05 -13.84 3.03
CA GLN A 80 1.92 -12.93 3.79
C GLN A 80 1.30 -11.54 3.92
N ILE A 81 0.70 -11.03 2.84
CA ILE A 81 0.02 -9.73 2.81
C ILE A 81 -1.28 -9.82 3.64
N ARG A 82 -2.05 -10.91 3.46
CA ARG A 82 -3.32 -11.16 4.16
C ARG A 82 -3.15 -11.23 5.68
N LYS A 83 -2.10 -11.88 6.20
CA LYS A 83 -1.81 -11.91 7.64
C LYS A 83 -1.63 -10.51 8.24
N PHE A 84 -1.01 -9.61 7.48
CA PHE A 84 -0.88 -8.21 7.89
C PHE A 84 -2.23 -7.48 7.82
N LEU A 85 -2.98 -7.67 6.72
CA LEU A 85 -4.33 -7.12 6.57
C LEU A 85 -5.27 -7.56 7.71
N ASP A 86 -5.23 -8.82 8.12
CA ASP A 86 -6.04 -9.33 9.22
C ASP A 86 -5.66 -8.66 10.55
N SER A 87 -4.37 -8.36 10.75
CA SER A 87 -3.87 -7.71 11.95
C SER A 87 -4.31 -6.24 12.02
N ILE A 88 -4.22 -5.51 10.90
CA ILE A 88 -4.66 -4.12 10.86
C ILE A 88 -6.19 -3.99 10.93
N ARG A 89 -6.96 -4.92 10.35
CA ARG A 89 -8.44 -4.96 10.50
C ARG A 89 -8.86 -5.25 11.93
N ARG A 90 -8.17 -6.15 12.65
CA ARG A 90 -8.42 -6.35 14.09
C ARG A 90 -8.17 -5.07 14.87
N LEU A 91 -7.10 -4.35 14.56
CA LEU A 91 -6.82 -3.05 15.16
C LEU A 91 -7.92 -2.03 14.83
N GLU A 92 -8.32 -1.92 13.56
CA GLU A 92 -9.40 -1.03 13.11
C GLU A 92 -10.69 -1.28 13.88
N ASN A 93 -11.09 -2.55 14.03
CA ASN A 93 -12.28 -2.92 14.81
C ASN A 93 -12.16 -2.58 16.31
N ASN A 94 -10.96 -2.67 16.89
CA ASN A 94 -10.71 -2.27 18.28
C ASN A 94 -10.82 -0.75 18.44
N VAL A 95 -10.17 -0.01 17.55
CA VAL A 95 -10.16 1.45 17.53
C VAL A 95 -11.56 2.00 17.26
N ALA A 96 -12.30 1.45 16.29
CA ALA A 96 -13.66 1.86 15.97
C ALA A 96 -14.59 1.71 17.19
N ARG A 97 -14.45 0.64 17.98
CA ARG A 97 -15.19 0.46 19.24
C ARG A 97 -14.82 1.50 20.30
N LYS A 98 -13.52 1.84 20.44
CA LYS A 98 -13.06 2.90 21.36
C LYS A 98 -13.62 4.27 20.94
N VAL A 99 -13.52 4.61 19.66
CA VAL A 99 -14.04 5.84 19.06
C VAL A 99 -15.56 5.95 19.22
N ALA A 100 -16.31 4.87 18.96
CA ALA A 100 -17.76 4.85 19.16
C ALA A 100 -18.17 5.10 20.62
N LYS A 101 -17.36 4.66 21.59
CA LYS A 101 -17.61 4.83 23.02
C LYS A 101 -17.19 6.21 23.54
N ASN A 102 -16.04 6.72 23.09
CA ASN A 102 -15.35 7.86 23.68
C ASN A 102 -15.36 9.12 22.76
N GLY A 103 -15.93 9.03 21.57
CA GLY A 103 -15.94 10.08 20.54
C GLY A 103 -14.77 10.00 19.56
N GLU A 104 -14.92 10.64 18.40
CA GLU A 104 -13.91 10.69 17.32
C GLU A 104 -12.57 11.30 17.77
N GLY A 105 -12.59 12.16 18.78
CA GLY A 105 -11.38 12.74 19.38
C GLY A 105 -10.49 11.74 20.12
N SER A 106 -10.98 10.54 20.41
CA SER A 106 -10.24 9.53 21.20
C SER A 106 -9.28 8.66 20.38
N PHE A 107 -9.22 8.86 19.06
CA PHE A 107 -8.27 8.17 18.20
C PHE A 107 -6.83 8.62 18.47
N SER A 108 -5.91 7.66 18.49
CA SER A 108 -4.45 7.87 18.48
C SER A 108 -3.79 6.83 17.55
N LYS A 109 -2.74 7.25 16.85
CA LYS A 109 -1.96 6.43 15.92
C LYS A 109 -1.01 5.43 16.61
N GLU A 110 -0.82 5.50 17.93
CA GLU A 110 0.14 4.67 18.66
C GLU A 110 0.03 3.17 18.35
N GLU A 111 -1.19 2.61 18.41
CA GLU A 111 -1.42 1.20 18.12
C GLU A 111 -1.14 0.84 16.64
N LEU A 112 -1.32 1.78 15.73
CA LEU A 112 -1.01 1.61 14.30
C LEU A 112 0.52 1.60 14.08
N LEU A 113 1.27 2.46 14.78
CA LEU A 113 2.74 2.48 14.71
C LEU A 113 3.36 1.15 15.16
N LEU A 114 2.76 0.47 16.15
CA LEU A 114 3.23 -0.84 16.61
C LEU A 114 3.16 -1.91 15.51
N LEU A 115 2.26 -1.79 14.52
CA LEU A 115 2.19 -2.73 13.40
C LEU A 115 3.45 -2.68 12.51
N LYS A 116 4.23 -1.59 12.53
CA LYS A 116 5.51 -1.50 11.84
C LYS A 116 6.53 -2.52 12.38
N VAL A 117 6.45 -2.88 13.66
CA VAL A 117 7.31 -3.91 14.27
C VAL A 117 7.05 -5.28 13.62
N HIS A 118 5.77 -5.61 13.37
CA HIS A 118 5.41 -6.84 12.68
C HIS A 118 5.90 -6.86 11.23
N LEU A 119 5.84 -5.73 10.52
CA LEU A 119 6.39 -5.60 9.17
C LEU A 119 7.92 -5.79 9.18
N ALA A 120 8.62 -5.13 10.09
CA ALA A 120 10.08 -5.24 10.23
C ALA A 120 10.52 -6.68 10.51
N TYR A 121 9.82 -7.38 11.41
CA TYR A 121 10.07 -8.79 11.68
C TYR A 121 9.84 -9.66 10.44
N ALA A 122 8.71 -9.49 9.75
CA ALA A 122 8.40 -10.23 8.54
C ALA A 122 9.43 -10.00 7.42
N ALA A 123 9.89 -8.75 7.26
CA ALA A 123 10.93 -8.36 6.31
C ALA A 123 12.33 -8.87 6.68
N GLY A 124 12.62 -9.03 7.98
CA GLY A 124 13.84 -9.69 8.46
C GLY A 124 13.85 -11.19 8.18
N ARG A 125 12.68 -11.84 8.18
CA ARG A 125 12.52 -13.27 7.88
C ARG A 125 12.49 -13.57 6.38
N LYS A 126 11.92 -12.67 5.58
CA LYS A 126 11.73 -12.83 4.14
C LYS A 126 11.96 -11.51 3.42
N ARG A 127 12.99 -11.45 2.58
CA ARG A 127 13.45 -10.22 1.93
C ARG A 127 12.38 -9.65 0.99
N GLU A 128 11.56 -10.50 0.40
CA GLU A 128 10.47 -10.17 -0.53
C GLU A 128 9.37 -9.33 0.14
N VAL A 129 9.32 -9.30 1.48
CA VAL A 129 8.38 -8.44 2.22
C VAL A 129 8.88 -6.99 2.28
N LYS A 130 10.17 -6.71 2.05
CA LYS A 130 10.73 -5.35 2.17
C LYS A 130 10.00 -4.30 1.31
N PRO A 131 9.69 -4.55 0.03
CA PRO A 131 8.95 -3.58 -0.78
C PRO A 131 7.57 -3.25 -0.19
N PHE A 132 6.83 -4.26 0.26
CA PHE A 132 5.55 -4.06 0.96
C PHE A 132 5.75 -3.26 2.25
N MET A 133 6.73 -3.62 3.07
CA MET A 133 7.04 -2.90 4.32
C MET A 133 7.35 -1.42 4.07
N ARG A 134 8.14 -1.07 3.04
CA ARG A 134 8.51 0.32 2.73
C ARG A 134 7.27 1.17 2.47
N VAL A 135 6.45 0.75 1.52
CA VAL A 135 5.24 1.50 1.15
C VAL A 135 4.26 1.58 2.33
N ILE A 136 3.96 0.47 3.01
CA ILE A 136 3.00 0.49 4.12
C ILE A 136 3.51 1.34 5.29
N SER A 137 4.82 1.30 5.59
CA SER A 137 5.40 2.14 6.64
C SER A 137 5.26 3.62 6.28
N ALA A 138 5.53 4.00 5.03
CA ALA A 138 5.37 5.37 4.57
C ALA A 138 3.91 5.86 4.69
N VAL A 139 2.94 5.03 4.30
CA VAL A 139 1.51 5.37 4.42
C VAL A 139 1.09 5.50 5.89
N ILE A 140 1.56 4.62 6.77
CA ILE A 140 1.33 4.70 8.22
C ILE A 140 1.92 5.99 8.79
N ASP A 141 3.15 6.35 8.41
CA ASP A 141 3.84 7.53 8.92
C ASP A 141 3.10 8.83 8.54
N LYS A 142 2.37 8.82 7.42
CA LYS A 142 1.55 9.94 6.94
C LYS A 142 0.13 9.99 7.48
N ALA A 143 -0.30 9.04 8.30
CA ALA A 143 -1.53 9.22 9.05
C ALA A 143 -1.34 10.26 10.17
N ARG A 144 -2.30 11.16 10.35
CA ARG A 144 -2.28 12.14 11.44
C ARG A 144 -2.35 11.45 12.81
N GLU A 145 -1.72 12.06 13.81
CA GLU A 145 -1.48 11.44 15.12
C GLU A 145 -2.77 11.12 15.88
N GLU A 146 -3.76 12.00 15.84
CA GLU A 146 -4.93 11.92 16.71
C GLU A 146 -6.21 12.49 16.08
N GLY A 147 -7.32 12.26 16.77
CA GLY A 147 -8.62 12.84 16.46
C GLY A 147 -9.33 12.26 15.23
N LYS A 148 -10.43 12.90 14.85
CA LYS A 148 -11.30 12.47 13.73
C LYS A 148 -10.51 12.29 12.44
N ASP A 149 -9.67 13.26 12.16
CA ASP A 149 -8.83 13.32 10.97
C ASP A 149 -7.80 12.18 10.91
N GLY A 150 -7.14 11.88 12.04
CA GLY A 150 -6.28 10.69 12.15
C GLY A 150 -7.05 9.38 11.99
N PHE A 151 -8.30 9.32 12.48
CA PHE A 151 -9.13 8.13 12.29
C PHE A 151 -9.54 7.92 10.81
N GLU A 152 -9.84 8.99 10.08
CA GLU A 152 -10.07 8.92 8.63
C GLU A 152 -8.82 8.47 7.88
N ASP A 153 -7.65 8.98 8.27
CA ASP A 153 -6.37 8.57 7.70
C ASP A 153 -6.08 7.08 7.95
N PHE A 154 -6.38 6.58 9.15
CA PHE A 154 -6.24 5.17 9.46
C PHE A 154 -7.13 4.31 8.56
N LYS A 155 -8.39 4.71 8.34
CA LYS A 155 -9.28 4.00 7.39
C LYS A 155 -8.74 4.02 5.97
N LYS A 156 -8.10 5.12 5.53
CA LYS A 156 -7.41 5.17 4.23
C LYS A 156 -6.23 4.19 4.16
N VAL A 157 -5.43 4.07 5.22
CA VAL A 157 -4.34 3.08 5.31
C VAL A 157 -4.90 1.66 5.14
N VAL A 158 -5.98 1.32 5.85
CA VAL A 158 -6.61 -0.01 5.74
C VAL A 158 -7.09 -0.28 4.32
N ARG A 159 -7.86 0.65 3.73
CA ARG A 159 -8.36 0.52 2.34
C ARG A 159 -7.23 0.39 1.32
N PHE A 160 -6.14 1.12 1.51
CA PHE A 160 -4.97 1.02 0.64
C PHE A 160 -4.37 -0.40 0.66
N ILE A 161 -4.24 -1.01 1.84
CA ILE A 161 -3.76 -2.40 1.98
C ILE A 161 -4.76 -3.40 1.39
N GLU A 162 -6.06 -3.17 1.58
CA GLU A 162 -7.11 -4.00 0.97
C GLU A 162 -7.02 -3.99 -0.55
N SER A 163 -6.85 -2.81 -1.16
CA SER A 163 -6.66 -2.67 -2.60
C SER A 163 -5.39 -3.37 -3.09
N ILE A 164 -4.27 -3.29 -2.35
CA ILE A 164 -3.05 -4.05 -2.67
C ILE A 164 -3.35 -5.55 -2.71
N VAL A 165 -4.09 -6.09 -1.74
CA VAL A 165 -4.45 -7.52 -1.72
C VAL A 165 -5.36 -7.87 -2.92
N ALA A 166 -6.32 -7.00 -3.24
CA ALA A 166 -7.21 -7.20 -4.39
C ALA A 166 -6.45 -7.24 -5.71
N TYR A 167 -5.56 -6.26 -5.95
CA TYR A 167 -4.75 -6.21 -7.16
C TYR A 167 -3.68 -7.29 -7.22
N HIS A 168 -3.07 -7.64 -6.08
CA HIS A 168 -2.17 -8.80 -6.01
C HIS A 168 -2.86 -10.08 -6.49
N LYS A 169 -4.11 -10.31 -6.05
CA LYS A 169 -4.92 -11.44 -6.52
C LYS A 169 -5.28 -11.31 -8.00
N PHE A 170 -5.68 -10.11 -8.46
CA PHE A 170 -6.02 -9.85 -9.86
C PHE A 170 -4.86 -10.19 -10.80
N TYR A 171 -3.63 -9.85 -10.41
CA TYR A 171 -2.42 -10.18 -11.15
C TYR A 171 -1.85 -11.58 -10.83
N GLY A 172 -2.66 -12.54 -10.38
CA GLY A 172 -2.23 -13.94 -10.28
C GLY A 172 -1.36 -14.28 -9.06
N GLY A 173 -1.46 -13.49 -7.98
CA GLY A 173 -0.85 -13.80 -6.69
C GLY A 173 -1.18 -15.21 -6.17
N LYS A 174 -0.15 -15.95 -5.75
CA LYS A 174 -0.29 -17.32 -5.23
C LYS A 174 -0.55 -17.33 -3.72
N GLU A 175 -1.34 -18.30 -3.25
CA GLU A 175 -1.78 -18.35 -1.86
C GLU A 175 -0.80 -19.03 -0.88
N ASP A 176 -0.02 -20.04 -1.29
CA ASP A 176 0.73 -20.91 -0.35
C ASP A 176 1.82 -20.18 0.44
#